data_AF-A0A0P6XQI8-F1
#
_entry.id   AF-A0A0P6XQI8-F1
#
_cell.length_a   1.000
_cell.length_b   1.000
_cell.length_c   1.000
_cell.angle_alpha   90.00
_cell.angle_beta   90.00
_cell.angle_gamma   90.00
#
_symmetry.space_group_name_H-M   'P 1'
#
loop_
_entity.id
_entity.type
_entity.pdbx_description
1 polymer ?
#
loop_
_entity_poly.entity_id
_entity_poly.type
_entity_poly.pdbx_seq_one_letter_code
_entity_poly.pdbx_strand_id
1 'polypeptide(L)'
;MTEPYYDNKAQYDRIRGYIIPGETIFAVYDCKGGGTGFVGITDRRIIFYDQAFLTKKKSMVSIPYNQIIGIASVDEGVIFQTSEITLLTAAGNYTFQFRGADKAHNAYSFIMNQLLGQAHPQLKG
;
A
#
# COMPACT_ATOMS: atom_id res chain seq x y z
N MET A 1 19.29 -9.75 -4.80
CA MET A 1 18.32 -8.96 -4.03
C MET A 1 18.06 -7.71 -4.85
N THR A 2 16.82 -7.49 -5.29
CA THR A 2 16.45 -6.27 -6.02
C THR A 2 16.39 -5.12 -5.03
N GLU A 3 16.99 -3.98 -5.36
CA GLU A 3 16.91 -2.80 -4.51
C GLU A 3 15.45 -2.33 -4.39
N PRO A 4 15.00 -1.88 -3.20
CA PRO A 4 13.64 -1.38 -3.03
C PRO A 4 13.45 -0.10 -3.83
N TYR A 5 12.32 -0.01 -4.55
CA TYR A 5 11.93 1.23 -5.22
C TYR A 5 11.47 2.27 -4.19
N TYR A 6 11.80 3.54 -4.37
CA TYR A 6 11.20 4.61 -3.58
C TYR A 6 11.11 5.94 -4.33
N ASP A 7 10.02 6.66 -4.11
CA ASP A 7 9.84 8.01 -4.66
C ASP A 7 10.63 9.06 -3.88
N ASN A 8 10.72 8.89 -2.56
CA ASN A 8 11.35 9.83 -1.65
C ASN A 8 12.15 9.09 -0.57
N LYS A 9 13.43 9.43 -0.44
CA LYS A 9 14.34 8.75 0.50
C LYS A 9 13.94 8.90 1.97
N ALA A 10 13.45 10.08 2.37
CA ALA A 10 13.06 10.32 3.76
C ALA A 10 11.81 9.49 4.14
N GLN A 11 10.89 9.30 3.20
CA GLN A 11 9.72 8.43 3.40
C GLN A 11 10.15 6.95 3.48
N TYR A 12 11.07 6.53 2.61
CA TYR A 12 11.66 5.20 2.67
C TYR A 12 12.34 4.93 4.02
N ASP A 13 13.21 5.83 4.48
CA ASP A 13 13.92 5.68 5.76
C ASP A 13 12.92 5.64 6.93
N ARG A 14 11.81 6.37 6.80
CA ARG A 14 10.73 6.34 7.78
C ARG A 14 9.98 5.00 7.80
N ILE A 15 9.67 4.39 6.66
CA ILE A 15 9.12 3.02 6.60
C ILE A 15 10.14 2.02 7.15
N ARG A 16 11.40 2.13 6.72
CA ARG A 16 12.51 1.25 7.12
C ARG A 16 12.66 1.17 8.65
N GLY A 17 12.45 2.26 9.36
CA GLY A 17 12.48 2.28 10.82
C GLY A 17 11.42 1.42 11.53
N TYR A 18 10.37 0.97 10.82
CA TYR A 18 9.28 0.14 11.34
C TYR A 18 9.31 -1.30 10.81
N ILE A 19 10.28 -1.63 9.95
CA ILE A 19 10.44 -2.97 9.39
C ILE A 19 10.99 -3.91 10.45
N ILE A 20 10.36 -5.07 10.58
CA ILE A 20 10.79 -6.10 11.54
C ILE A 20 11.86 -7.02 10.93
N PRO A 21 12.64 -7.75 11.74
CA PRO A 21 13.61 -8.71 11.22
C PRO A 21 13.00 -9.71 10.23
N GLY A 22 13.64 -9.84 9.07
CA GLY A 22 13.21 -10.75 8.00
C GLY A 22 12.01 -10.26 7.16
N GLU A 23 11.55 -9.03 7.35
CA GLU A 23 10.61 -8.35 6.44
C GLU A 23 11.41 -7.52 5.43
N THR A 24 11.00 -7.57 4.16
CA THR A 24 11.67 -6.89 3.04
C THR A 24 10.75 -5.85 2.42
N ILE A 25 11.25 -4.64 2.22
CA ILE A 25 10.54 -3.58 1.50
C ILE A 25 10.66 -3.86 -0.01
N PHE A 26 9.53 -3.84 -0.72
CA PHE A 26 9.51 -3.87 -2.17
C PHE A 26 9.52 -2.45 -2.76
N ALA A 27 8.61 -1.60 -2.26
CA ALA A 27 8.49 -0.23 -2.74
C ALA A 27 7.97 0.73 -1.67
N VAL A 28 8.34 2.01 -1.77
CA VAL A 28 7.73 3.11 -1.00
C VAL A 28 7.30 4.22 -1.96
N TYR A 29 5.99 4.40 -2.12
CA TYR A 29 5.40 5.37 -3.03
C TYR A 29 4.95 6.63 -2.28
N ASP A 30 5.22 7.78 -2.88
CA ASP A 30 4.67 9.05 -2.42
C ASP A 30 3.21 9.17 -2.89
N CYS A 31 2.32 9.46 -1.96
CA CYS A 31 0.89 9.58 -2.24
C CYS A 31 0.44 11.04 -2.21
N LYS A 32 -0.55 11.36 -3.03
CA LYS A 32 -1.30 12.62 -3.02
C LYS A 32 -2.65 12.40 -2.31
N GLY A 33 -3.33 13.49 -1.95
CA GLY A 33 -4.65 13.44 -1.27
C GLY A 33 -4.58 13.59 0.25
N GLY A 34 -5.74 13.84 0.87
CA GLY A 34 -5.85 14.28 2.27
C GLY A 34 -5.70 13.18 3.35
N GLY A 35 -5.57 11.91 2.95
CA GLY A 35 -5.58 10.76 3.87
C GLY A 35 -4.19 10.18 4.17
N THR A 36 -3.39 9.89 3.13
CA THR A 36 -2.14 9.12 3.27
C THR A 36 -0.98 9.87 2.62
N GLY A 37 0.08 10.14 3.38
CA GLY A 37 1.24 10.85 2.83
C GLY A 37 2.10 9.96 1.92
N PHE A 38 2.33 8.72 2.34
CA PHE A 38 3.12 7.74 1.59
C PHE A 38 2.77 6.33 2.05
N VAL A 39 3.01 5.36 1.17
CA VAL A 39 2.73 3.93 1.40
C VAL A 39 3.96 3.09 1.09
N GLY A 40 4.33 2.24 2.03
CA GLY A 40 5.30 1.17 1.89
C GLY A 40 4.61 -0.16 1.63
N ILE A 41 5.16 -0.91 0.69
CA ILE A 41 4.75 -2.26 0.32
C ILE A 41 5.88 -3.21 0.71
N THR A 42 5.57 -4.19 1.56
CA THR A 42 6.54 -5.21 2.00
C THR A 42 6.12 -6.60 1.56
N ASP A 43 6.93 -7.61 1.81
CA ASP A 43 6.57 -9.02 1.64
C ASP A 43 5.52 -9.52 2.65
N ARG A 44 5.15 -8.73 3.67
CA ARG A 44 4.21 -9.16 4.74
C ARG A 44 2.98 -8.29 4.89
N ARG A 45 3.05 -7.00 4.55
CA ARG A 45 1.98 -6.03 4.82
C ARG A 45 2.09 -4.80 3.94
N ILE A 46 1.00 -4.03 3.95
CA ILE A 46 1.01 -2.62 3.58
C ILE A 46 1.24 -1.79 4.83
N ILE A 47 2.17 -0.84 4.78
CA ILE A 47 2.50 0.05 5.88
C ILE A 47 2.48 1.49 5.40
N PHE A 48 1.74 2.38 6.04
CA PHE A 48 1.58 3.75 5.55
C PHE A 48 1.42 4.74 6.68
N TYR A 49 1.68 5.99 6.35
CA TYR A 49 1.52 7.09 7.30
C TYR A 49 0.17 7.76 7.09
N ASP A 50 -0.75 7.47 8.01
CA ASP A 50 -2.09 8.02 8.03
C ASP A 50 -2.07 9.43 8.64
N GLN A 51 -2.58 10.38 7.86
CA GLN A 51 -2.71 11.79 8.23
C GLN A 51 -4.18 12.20 8.42
N ALA A 52 -5.13 11.26 8.43
CA ALA A 52 -6.57 11.53 8.46
C ALA A 52 -7.00 12.46 9.62
N PHE A 53 -7.02 13.74 9.26
CA PHE A 53 -7.86 14.92 9.53
C PHE A 53 -8.70 15.07 10.81
N LEU A 54 -9.03 14.03 11.58
CA LEU A 54 -9.89 14.13 12.77
C LEU A 54 -9.14 14.21 14.09
N THR A 55 -7.93 13.64 14.16
CA THR A 55 -7.06 13.81 15.32
C THR A 55 -5.74 14.35 14.81
N LYS A 56 -5.17 15.38 15.45
CA LYS A 56 -3.85 15.94 15.08
C LYS A 56 -2.68 14.92 15.22
N LYS A 57 -2.99 13.64 15.43
CA LYS A 57 -2.06 12.55 15.62
C LYS A 57 -1.86 11.86 14.29
N LYS A 58 -0.61 11.84 13.86
CA LYS A 58 -0.17 11.12 12.67
C LYS A 58 0.29 9.73 13.10
N SER A 59 -0.24 8.68 12.47
CA SER A 59 0.04 7.30 12.86
C SER A 59 0.69 6.52 11.72
N MET A 60 1.64 5.64 12.09
CA MET A 60 2.08 4.59 11.19
C MET A 60 1.10 3.42 11.29
N VAL A 61 0.39 3.13 10.21
CA VAL A 61 -0.61 2.06 10.13
C VAL A 61 -0.01 0.88 9.38
N SER A 62 -0.34 -0.33 9.82
CA SER A 62 0.11 -1.58 9.21
C SER A 62 -1.08 -2.51 8.97
N ILE A 63 -1.26 -2.93 7.72
CA ILE A 63 -2.33 -3.84 7.30
C ILE A 63 -1.67 -5.10 6.72
N PRO A 64 -1.65 -6.21 7.47
CA PRO A 64 -1.19 -7.50 6.96
C PRO A 64 -2.02 -7.95 5.75
N TYR A 65 -1.41 -8.65 4.79
CA TYR A 65 -2.11 -9.10 3.59
C TYR A 65 -3.32 -9.99 3.89
N ASN A 66 -3.24 -10.83 4.92
CA ASN A 66 -4.36 -11.68 5.35
C ASN A 66 -5.55 -10.91 5.96
N GLN A 67 -5.47 -9.59 6.14
CA GLN A 67 -6.57 -8.72 6.56
C GLN A 67 -7.18 -7.92 5.40
N ILE A 68 -6.60 -8.03 4.20
CA ILE A 68 -7.09 -7.37 3.00
C ILE A 68 -8.01 -8.36 2.29
N ILE A 69 -9.30 -8.05 2.25
CA ILE A 69 -10.32 -8.90 1.60
C ILE A 69 -10.43 -8.62 0.10
N GLY A 70 -9.89 -7.49 -0.35
CA GLY A 70 -9.86 -7.12 -1.76
C GLY A 70 -9.10 -5.83 -1.99
N ILE A 71 -8.81 -5.56 -3.25
CA ILE A 71 -8.19 -4.32 -3.73
C ILE A 71 -8.97 -3.84 -4.95
N ALA A 72 -9.32 -2.56 -4.96
CA ALA A 72 -9.90 -1.88 -6.10
C ALA A 72 -8.87 -0.94 -6.72
N SER A 73 -8.94 -0.78 -8.04
CA SER A 73 -8.18 0.21 -8.79
C SER A 73 -9.18 1.14 -9.46
N VAL A 74 -9.08 2.45 -9.21
CA VAL A 74 -10.04 3.42 -9.76
C VAL A 74 -9.50 3.99 -11.07
N ASP A 75 -10.31 3.87 -12.11
CA ASP A 75 -10.09 4.47 -13.43
C ASP A 75 -10.96 5.73 -13.56
N GLU A 76 -10.34 6.88 -13.80
CA GLU A 76 -11.04 8.17 -13.95
C GLU A 76 -11.41 8.47 -15.43
N GLY A 77 -11.27 7.51 -16.36
CA GLY A 77 -11.84 7.58 -17.70
C GLY A 77 -10.83 7.79 -18.84
N VAL A 78 -11.35 8.03 -20.06
CA VAL A 78 -10.72 7.80 -21.38
C VAL A 78 -9.34 8.47 -21.60
N ILE A 79 -8.96 9.47 -20.80
CA ILE A 79 -7.67 10.20 -20.92
C ILE A 79 -6.84 10.14 -19.62
N PHE A 80 -7.34 9.55 -18.53
CA PHE A 80 -6.68 9.61 -17.22
C PHE A 80 -6.23 8.24 -16.71
N GLN A 81 -4.92 8.04 -16.87
CA GLN A 81 -4.06 7.13 -16.13
C GLN A 81 -4.56 6.84 -14.69
N THR A 82 -5.05 5.62 -14.45
CA THR A 82 -5.42 5.02 -13.15
C THR A 82 -4.39 5.34 -12.06
N SER A 83 -4.65 6.31 -11.20
CA SER A 83 -3.67 6.75 -10.19
C SER A 83 -4.08 6.42 -8.75
N GLU A 84 -5.15 5.66 -8.54
CA GLU A 84 -5.68 5.38 -7.21
C GLU A 84 -5.96 3.88 -7.01
N ILE A 85 -5.58 3.37 -5.84
CA ILE A 85 -6.00 2.05 -5.36
C ILE A 85 -6.73 2.19 -4.02
N THR A 86 -7.67 1.29 -3.76
CA THR A 86 -8.36 1.20 -2.48
C THR A 86 -8.26 -0.22 -1.93
N LEU A 87 -7.74 -0.36 -0.71
CA LEU A 87 -7.75 -1.61 0.03
C LEU A 87 -9.08 -1.77 0.75
N LEU A 88 -9.70 -2.92 0.58
CA LEU A 88 -10.91 -3.32 1.28
C LEU A 88 -10.51 -4.18 2.47
N THR A 89 -10.93 -3.79 3.67
CA THR A 89 -10.69 -4.55 4.91
C THR A 89 -11.98 -4.63 5.73
N ALA A 90 -12.04 -5.54 6.71
CA ALA A 90 -13.17 -5.59 7.64
C ALA A 90 -13.30 -4.32 8.51
N ALA A 91 -12.21 -3.58 8.70
CA ALA A 91 -12.18 -2.36 9.51
C ALA A 91 -12.49 -1.08 8.71
N GLY A 92 -12.68 -1.19 7.39
CA GLY A 92 -12.90 -0.05 6.50
C GLY A 92 -12.00 -0.06 5.27
N ASN A 93 -12.12 0.99 4.47
CA ASN A 93 -11.41 1.14 3.21
C ASN A 93 -10.27 2.14 3.33
N TYR A 94 -9.11 1.80 2.75
CA TYR A 94 -7.92 2.66 2.75
C TYR A 94 -7.53 2.97 1.33
N THR A 95 -7.60 4.25 0.97
CA THR A 95 -7.38 4.73 -0.39
C THR A 95 -6.04 5.43 -0.51
N PHE A 96 -5.28 5.10 -1.56
CA PHE A 96 -3.97 5.66 -1.85
C PHE A 96 -3.97 6.22 -3.28
N GLN A 97 -3.73 7.53 -3.40
CA GLN A 97 -3.55 8.16 -4.70
C GLN A 97 -2.06 8.31 -4.99
N PHE A 98 -1.57 7.69 -6.05
CA PHE A 98 -0.18 7.67 -6.46
C PHE A 98 0.16 8.83 -7.39
N ARG A 99 1.44 9.21 -7.41
CA ARG A 99 2.00 10.14 -8.39
C ARG A 99 2.47 9.40 -9.65
N GLY A 100 1.53 8.78 -10.35
CA GLY A 100 1.77 8.03 -11.60
C GLY A 100 0.92 6.76 -11.66
N ALA A 101 0.35 6.46 -12.84
CA ALA A 101 -0.47 5.26 -13.00
C ALA A 101 0.34 3.97 -13.08
N ASP A 102 1.55 4.06 -13.61
CA ASP A 102 2.53 2.97 -13.55
C ASP A 102 2.76 2.52 -12.09
N LYS A 103 2.85 3.47 -11.16
CA LYS A 103 3.03 3.18 -9.73
C LYS A 103 1.80 2.54 -9.11
N ALA A 104 0.61 3.07 -9.39
CA ALA A 104 -0.64 2.48 -8.93
C ALA A 104 -0.82 1.06 -9.48
N HIS A 105 -0.50 0.85 -10.76
CA HIS A 105 -0.54 -0.47 -11.40
C HIS A 105 0.47 -1.44 -10.78
N ASN A 106 1.71 -1.01 -10.55
CA ASN A 106 2.75 -1.82 -9.91
C ASN A 106 2.36 -2.21 -8.47
N ALA A 107 1.82 -1.26 -7.71
CA ALA A 107 1.30 -1.51 -6.37
C ALA A 107 0.14 -2.51 -6.40
N TYR A 108 -0.84 -2.30 -7.29
CA TYR A 108 -1.98 -3.18 -7.47
C TYR A 108 -1.54 -4.62 -7.80
N SER A 109 -0.68 -4.77 -8.81
CA SER A 109 -0.20 -6.08 -9.26
C SER A 109 0.57 -6.83 -8.17
N PHE A 110 1.42 -6.13 -7.41
CA PHE A 110 2.13 -6.73 -6.29
C PHE A 110 1.16 -7.18 -5.19
N ILE A 111 0.24 -6.31 -4.78
CA ILE A 111 -0.72 -6.62 -3.71
C ILE A 111 -1.60 -7.78 -4.13
N MET A 112 -2.13 -7.76 -5.36
CA MET A 112 -2.93 -8.86 -5.89
C MET A 112 -2.16 -10.19 -5.88
N ASN A 113 -0.88 -10.18 -6.26
CA ASN A 113 -0.04 -11.36 -6.20
C ASN A 113 0.14 -11.87 -4.75
N GLN A 114 0.20 -10.98 -3.76
CA GLN A 114 0.23 -11.38 -2.35
C GLN A 114 -1.09 -11.97 -1.88
N LEU A 115 -2.23 -11.38 -2.27
CA LEU A 115 -3.55 -11.89 -1.88
C LEU A 115 -3.81 -13.28 -2.47
N LEU A 116 -3.48 -13.48 -3.75
CA LEU A 116 -3.74 -14.76 -4.44
C LEU A 116 -2.65 -15.81 -4.18
N GLY A 117 -1.41 -15.39 -3.90
CA GLY A 117 -0.28 -16.27 -3.66
C GLY A 117 -0.19 -16.79 -2.23
N GLN A 118 -0.85 -16.14 -1.27
CA GLN A 118 -0.97 -16.67 0.09
C GLN A 118 -2.09 -17.71 0.14
N ALA A 119 -1.81 -18.87 0.75
CA ALA A 119 -2.84 -19.87 0.98
C ALA A 119 -3.98 -19.26 1.81
N HIS A 120 -5.12 -18.99 1.19
CA HIS A 120 -6.28 -18.47 1.87
C HIS A 120 -6.76 -19.49 2.92
N PRO A 121 -6.83 -19.16 4.22
CA PRO A 121 -7.33 -20.09 5.23
C PRO A 121 -8.80 -20.49 5.01
N GLN A 122 -9.52 -19.79 4.13
CA GLN A 122 -10.92 -20.01 3.79
C GLN A 122 -11.12 -20.95 2.60
N LEU A 123 -10.06 -21.26 1.84
CA LEU A 123 -10.09 -22.26 0.78
C LEU A 123 -9.21 -23.42 1.24
N LYS A 124 -9.86 -24.48 1.73
CA LYS A 124 -9.18 -25.77 1.92
C LYS A 124 -8.59 -26.17 0.57
N GLY A 125 -7.27 -26.27 0.51
CA GLY A 125 -6.58 -27.05 -0.52
C GLY A 125 -6.94 -28.53 -0.43
#